data_AF-A0A377M886-F1
#
_entry.id   AF-A0A377M886-F1
#
_cell.length_a   1.000
_cell.length_b   1.000
_cell.length_c   1.000
_cell.angle_alpha   90.00
_cell.angle_beta   90.00
_cell.angle_gamma   90.00
#
_symmetry.space_group_name_H-M   'P 1'
#
loop_
_entity.id
_entity.type
_entity.pdbx_description
1 polymer ?
#
loop_
_entity_poly.entity_id
_entity_poly.type
_entity_poly.pdbx_seq_one_letter_code
_entity_poly.pdbx_strand_id
1 'polypeptide(L)'
;MAGESVKLRERLARINARAPVYTVTHGDIDLSQLFNTNGFMLEEHVTSKPRFHFMADKQNDVASIVLELDYPVDISEVSRVMENLLLSFADKLLRYKGMLWIDGEPNRLLFQGVQRLYSADWDRPWATSRRAA
;
A
#
# COMPACT_ATOMS: atom_id res chain seq x y z
N MET A 1 10.67 -2.22 29.61
CA MET A 1 10.80 -1.15 28.60
C MET A 1 10.98 -1.67 27.17
N ALA A 2 11.61 -2.83 26.91
CA ALA A 2 11.72 -3.38 25.54
C ALA A 2 10.38 -3.86 24.92
N GLY A 3 9.48 -4.43 25.73
CA GLY A 3 8.21 -5.00 25.24
C GLY A 3 7.16 -3.96 24.77
N GLU A 4 7.25 -2.72 25.22
CA GLU A 4 6.30 -1.65 24.87
C GLU A 4 6.57 -1.11 23.45
N SER A 5 7.85 -1.02 23.06
CA SER A 5 8.26 -0.64 21.70
C SER A 5 7.78 -1.65 20.65
N VAL A 6 7.76 -2.95 20.97
CA VAL A 6 7.30 -4.00 20.05
C VAL A 6 5.80 -3.85 19.76
N LYS A 7 4.97 -3.74 20.81
CA LYS A 7 3.51 -3.55 20.66
C LYS A 7 3.17 -2.28 19.88
N LEU A 8 3.90 -1.20 20.10
CA LEU A 8 3.71 0.06 19.36
C LEU A 8 4.06 -0.10 17.88
N ARG A 9 5.20 -0.72 17.55
CA ARG A 9 5.60 -0.98 16.16
C ARG A 9 4.58 -1.84 15.42
N GLU A 10 4.04 -2.87 16.07
CA GLU A 10 2.97 -3.69 15.49
C GLU A 10 1.70 -2.88 15.23
N ARG A 11 1.33 -1.96 16.15
CA ARG A 11 0.20 -1.06 15.93
C ARG A 11 0.43 -0.11 14.75
N LEU A 12 1.62 0.48 14.65
CA LEU A 12 1.98 1.36 13.53
C LEU A 12 1.89 0.63 12.19
N ALA A 13 2.37 -0.62 12.12
CA ALA A 13 2.26 -1.45 10.91
C ALA A 13 0.79 -1.75 10.52
N ARG A 14 -0.13 -1.91 11.50
CA ARG A 14 -1.57 -2.08 11.22
C ARG A 14 -2.22 -0.80 10.68
N ILE A 15 -1.80 0.37 11.19
CA ILE A 15 -2.30 1.66 10.71
C ILE A 15 -1.77 1.93 9.30
N ASN A 16 -0.47 1.75 9.09
CA ASN A 16 0.20 2.02 7.82
C ASN A 16 1.16 0.89 7.44
N ALA A 17 0.69 0.00 6.57
CA ALA A 17 1.48 -1.13 6.08
C ALA A 17 2.58 -0.75 5.07
N ARG A 18 2.62 0.52 4.64
CA ARG A 18 3.50 1.02 3.57
C ARG A 18 4.72 1.77 4.10
N ALA A 19 4.55 2.55 5.16
CA ALA A 19 5.64 3.38 5.67
C ALA A 19 6.65 2.57 6.50
N PRO A 20 7.96 2.66 6.21
CA PRO A 20 8.98 2.10 7.09
C PRO A 20 8.98 2.83 8.43
N VAL A 21 9.22 2.09 9.52
CA VAL A 21 9.29 2.64 10.88
C VAL A 21 10.75 2.68 11.34
N TYR A 22 11.33 3.87 11.39
CA TYR A 22 12.65 4.11 11.94
C TYR A 22 12.56 4.44 13.43
N THR A 23 13.41 3.83 14.26
CA THR A 23 13.43 4.08 15.71
C THR A 23 14.67 4.86 16.08
N VAL A 24 14.45 6.04 16.65
CA VAL A 24 15.51 6.92 17.14
C VAL A 24 15.68 6.67 18.63
N THR A 25 16.89 6.29 19.05
CA THR A 25 17.18 5.96 20.46
C THR A 25 17.84 7.10 21.23
N HIS A 26 18.55 8.01 20.56
CA HIS A 26 19.37 9.05 21.19
C HIS A 26 19.06 10.48 20.69
N GLY A 27 17.83 10.73 20.23
CA GLY A 27 17.35 12.09 19.91
C GLY A 27 17.80 12.68 18.58
N ASP A 28 18.84 12.12 17.95
CA ASP A 28 19.27 12.55 16.61
C ASP A 28 18.65 11.70 15.50
N ILE A 29 18.06 12.38 14.51
CA ILE A 29 17.61 11.78 13.25
C ILE A 29 18.56 12.20 12.13
N ASP A 30 19.00 11.23 11.34
CA ASP A 30 19.73 11.53 10.11
C ASP A 30 18.79 12.25 9.13
N LEU A 31 19.12 13.50 8.77
CA LEU A 31 18.35 14.31 7.83
C LEU A 31 18.16 13.62 6.48
N SER A 32 19.07 12.73 6.08
CA SER A 32 18.93 11.94 4.86
C SER A 32 17.63 11.11 4.85
N GLN A 33 17.12 10.73 6.01
CA GLN A 33 15.87 9.96 6.18
C GLN A 33 14.60 10.78 5.87
N LEU A 34 14.71 12.12 5.84
CA LEU A 34 13.59 13.02 5.54
C LEU A 34 13.45 13.29 4.03
N PHE A 35 14.53 13.14 3.26
CA PHE A 35 14.56 13.43 1.83
C PHE A 35 14.47 12.14 0.99
N ASN A 36 14.12 12.28 -0.29
CA ASN A 36 14.09 11.18 -1.27
C ASN A 36 13.23 9.96 -0.85
N THR A 37 12.15 10.22 -0.10
CA THR A 37 11.25 9.16 0.40
C THR A 37 10.40 8.53 -0.70
N ASN A 38 10.37 9.13 -1.91
CA ASN A 38 9.61 8.70 -3.08
C ASN A 38 8.11 8.41 -2.81
N GLY A 39 7.57 8.95 -1.71
CA GLY A 39 6.22 8.62 -1.25
C GLY A 39 5.13 8.98 -2.27
N PHE A 40 5.35 9.92 -3.16
CA PHE A 40 4.36 10.33 -4.16
C PHE A 40 4.62 9.78 -5.57
N MET A 41 5.62 8.92 -5.74
CA MET A 41 5.90 8.25 -7.03
C MET A 41 5.06 6.97 -7.16
N LEU A 42 4.79 6.54 -8.39
CA LEU A 42 4.20 5.21 -8.63
C LEU A 42 5.22 4.14 -8.24
N GLU A 43 4.80 3.16 -7.43
CA GLU A 43 5.69 2.17 -6.82
C GLU A 43 5.15 0.76 -7.03
N GLU A 44 6.02 -0.14 -7.49
CA GLU A 44 5.73 -1.59 -7.58
C GLU A 44 5.64 -2.24 -6.20
N HIS A 45 6.53 -1.85 -5.28
CA HIS A 45 6.54 -2.37 -3.91
C HIS A 45 5.51 -1.62 -3.07
N VAL A 46 4.25 -2.00 -3.24
CA VAL A 46 3.13 -1.30 -2.60
C VAL A 46 3.07 -1.58 -1.10
N THR A 47 3.47 -2.78 -0.63
CA THR A 47 3.33 -3.21 0.77
C THR A 47 4.57 -3.94 1.32
N SER A 48 4.72 -3.86 2.64
CA SER A 48 5.48 -4.86 3.41
C SER A 48 4.52 -5.96 3.86
N LYS A 49 4.90 -7.25 3.74
CA LYS A 49 3.99 -8.40 3.97
C LYS A 49 3.24 -8.26 5.30
N PRO A 50 1.89 -8.18 5.30
CA PRO A 50 1.13 -8.06 6.52
C PRO A 50 1.28 -9.34 7.36
N ARG A 51 1.61 -9.21 8.64
CA ARG A 51 1.55 -10.33 9.59
C ARG A 51 0.11 -10.47 10.08
N PHE A 52 -0.57 -11.54 9.66
CA PHE A 52 -1.90 -11.87 10.17
C PHE A 52 -1.83 -12.23 11.65
N HIS A 53 -2.45 -11.41 12.49
CA HIS A 53 -2.78 -11.75 13.87
C HIS A 53 -4.29 -11.78 14.02
N PHE A 54 -4.86 -12.96 14.27
CA PHE A 54 -6.26 -13.11 14.65
C PHE A 54 -6.42 -12.70 16.11
N MET A 55 -6.67 -11.41 16.38
CA MET A 55 -7.24 -10.93 17.65
C MET A 55 -8.28 -9.85 17.38
N ALA A 56 -9.39 -9.91 18.13
CA ALA A 56 -10.60 -9.13 17.91
C ALA A 56 -10.57 -7.71 18.52
N ASP A 57 -11.53 -6.91 18.00
CA ASP A 57 -11.94 -5.52 18.23
C ASP A 57 -11.08 -4.36 17.73
N LYS A 58 -11.79 -3.36 17.19
CA LYS A 58 -11.30 -2.10 16.62
C LYS A 58 -10.36 -1.37 17.59
N GLN A 59 -9.06 -1.67 17.51
CA GLN A 59 -8.07 -0.89 18.25
C GLN A 59 -7.80 0.48 17.60
N ASN A 60 -8.06 0.62 16.30
CA ASN A 60 -7.76 1.83 15.55
C ASN A 60 -8.94 2.25 14.66
N ASP A 61 -9.20 3.56 14.60
CA ASP A 61 -10.15 4.14 13.65
C ASP A 61 -9.61 4.15 12.20
N VAL A 62 -8.29 4.07 12.05
CA VAL A 62 -7.57 4.01 10.78
C VAL A 62 -6.80 2.69 10.68
N ALA A 63 -6.95 2.00 9.54
CA ALA A 63 -6.27 0.75 9.26
C ALA A 63 -5.91 0.64 7.77
N SER A 64 -4.95 -0.23 7.47
CA SER A 64 -4.59 -0.60 6.09
C SER A 64 -5.34 -1.85 5.63
N ILE A 65 -5.88 -1.83 4.42
CA ILE A 65 -6.44 -3.00 3.73
C ILE A 65 -5.46 -3.37 2.61
N VAL A 66 -5.04 -4.64 2.57
CA VAL A 66 -4.16 -5.19 1.53
C VAL A 66 -4.93 -6.25 0.77
N LEU A 67 -5.00 -6.10 -0.56
CA LEU A 67 -5.62 -7.05 -1.46
C LEU A 67 -4.52 -7.64 -2.35
N GLU A 68 -4.38 -8.96 -2.33
CA GLU A 68 -3.47 -9.70 -3.20
C GLU A 68 -4.33 -10.55 -4.13
N LEU A 69 -4.15 -10.36 -5.43
CA LEU A 69 -4.85 -11.11 -6.48
C LEU A 69 -3.81 -11.88 -7.27
N ASP A 70 -4.04 -13.18 -7.47
CA ASP A 70 -3.19 -14.10 -8.22
C ASP A 70 -3.68 -14.33 -9.66
N TYR A 71 -4.63 -13.51 -10.12
CA TYR A 71 -5.26 -13.58 -11.44
C TYR A 71 -5.32 -12.20 -12.12
N PRO A 72 -5.35 -12.15 -13.47
CA PRO A 72 -5.51 -10.90 -14.21
C PRO A 72 -6.93 -10.36 -14.06
N VAL A 73 -7.08 -9.05 -14.12
CA VAL A 73 -8.35 -8.35 -14.02
C VAL A 73 -8.61 -7.49 -15.24
N ASP A 74 -9.89 -7.35 -15.62
CA ASP A 74 -10.29 -6.44 -16.69
C ASP A 74 -10.18 -4.98 -16.24
N ILE A 75 -9.64 -4.11 -17.11
CA ILE A 75 -9.40 -2.71 -16.79
C ILE A 75 -10.68 -1.91 -16.56
N SER A 76 -11.76 -2.25 -17.28
CA SER A 76 -13.06 -1.55 -17.16
C SER A 76 -13.74 -1.94 -15.86
N GLU A 77 -13.69 -3.22 -15.50
CA GLU A 77 -14.22 -3.74 -14.24
C GLU A 77 -13.48 -3.13 -13.04
N VAL A 78 -12.15 -3.06 -13.07
CA VAL A 78 -11.37 -2.42 -12.00
C VAL A 78 -11.66 -0.93 -11.90
N SER A 79 -11.74 -0.24 -13.04
CA SER A 79 -12.06 1.19 -13.05
C SER A 79 -13.43 1.46 -12.40
N ARG A 80 -14.44 0.63 -12.69
CA ARG A 80 -15.76 0.71 -12.07
C ARG A 80 -15.71 0.46 -10.57
N VAL A 81 -14.93 -0.53 -10.11
CA VAL A 81 -14.74 -0.80 -8.68
C VAL A 81 -14.08 0.39 -7.98
N MET A 82 -13.03 0.96 -8.57
CA MET A 82 -12.32 2.11 -8.02
C MET A 82 -13.21 3.35 -7.96
N GLU A 83 -14.00 3.62 -8.99
CA GLU A 83 -14.96 4.73 -9.00
C GLU A 83 -15.99 4.59 -7.87
N ASN A 84 -16.60 3.42 -7.74
CA ASN A 84 -17.57 3.14 -6.67
C ASN A 84 -16.95 3.27 -5.27
N LEU A 85 -15.71 2.82 -5.12
CA LEU A 85 -14.95 2.93 -3.87
C LEU A 85 -14.68 4.39 -3.52
N LEU A 86 -14.25 5.21 -4.50
CA LEU A 86 -14.00 6.64 -4.27
C LEU A 86 -15.30 7.40 -4.00
N LEU A 87 -16.38 7.11 -4.72
CA LEU A 87 -17.69 7.73 -4.49
C LEU A 87 -18.22 7.44 -3.09
N SER A 88 -18.06 6.20 -2.61
CA SER A 88 -18.61 5.76 -1.33
C SER A 88 -17.73 6.12 -0.13
N PHE A 89 -16.41 6.20 -0.33
CA PHE A 89 -15.43 6.28 0.77
C PHE A 89 -14.39 7.41 0.62
N ALA A 90 -14.54 8.34 -0.34
CA ALA A 90 -13.60 9.44 -0.57
C ALA A 90 -13.12 10.15 0.71
N ASP A 91 -14.05 10.50 1.60
CA ASP A 91 -13.74 11.26 2.83
C ASP A 91 -13.14 10.38 3.95
N LYS A 92 -13.09 9.06 3.75
CA LYS A 92 -12.51 8.07 4.67
C LYS A 92 -11.18 7.51 4.15
N LEU A 93 -10.89 7.66 2.86
CA LEU A 93 -9.66 7.19 2.26
C LEU A 93 -8.55 8.20 2.48
N LEU A 94 -7.51 7.81 3.23
CA LEU A 94 -6.35 8.68 3.44
C LEU A 94 -5.35 8.55 2.29
N ARG A 95 -4.93 7.32 1.99
CA ARG A 95 -3.98 7.03 0.91
C ARG A 95 -4.14 5.59 0.44
N TYR A 96 -4.09 5.40 -0.86
CA TYR A 96 -4.19 4.09 -1.50
C TYR A 96 -3.21 4.03 -2.67
N LYS A 97 -2.65 2.85 -2.89
CA LYS A 97 -1.76 2.54 -4.01
C LYS A 97 -1.99 1.10 -4.41
N GLY A 98 -1.69 0.77 -5.65
CA GLY A 98 -1.74 -0.60 -6.12
C GLY A 98 -0.96 -0.82 -7.40
N MET A 99 -0.62 -2.08 -7.60
CA MET A 99 -0.12 -2.63 -8.85
C MET A 99 -1.15 -3.64 -9.34
N LEU A 100 -1.58 -3.52 -10.58
CA LEU A 100 -2.60 -4.37 -11.17
C LEU A 100 -2.01 -5.16 -12.34
N TRP A 101 -2.39 -6.44 -12.39
CA TRP A 101 -2.21 -7.30 -13.55
C TRP A 101 -3.45 -7.21 -14.41
N ILE A 102 -3.36 -6.43 -15.49
CA ILE A 102 -4.47 -6.24 -16.43
C ILE A 102 -4.47 -7.36 -17.46
N ASP A 103 -5.66 -7.91 -17.74
CA ASP A 103 -5.81 -8.94 -18.76
C ASP A 103 -5.47 -8.42 -20.16
N GLY A 104 -4.78 -9.22 -20.96
CA GLY A 104 -4.31 -8.85 -22.29
C GLY A 104 -3.14 -7.84 -22.34
N GLU A 105 -2.71 -7.28 -21.21
CA GLU A 105 -1.69 -6.22 -21.18
C GLU A 105 -0.33 -6.74 -20.66
N PRO A 106 0.77 -6.54 -21.41
CA PRO A 106 2.11 -6.98 -21.01
C PRO A 106 2.74 -6.08 -19.95
N ASN A 107 2.19 -4.88 -19.76
CA ASN A 107 2.64 -3.91 -18.77
C ASN A 107 1.79 -3.98 -17.51
N ARG A 108 2.40 -3.62 -16.39
CA ARG A 108 1.71 -3.47 -15.11
C ARG A 108 1.12 -2.08 -15.04
N LEU A 109 -0.10 -2.00 -14.54
CA LEU A 109 -0.74 -0.73 -14.27
C LEU A 109 -0.50 -0.36 -12.81
N LEU A 110 0.14 0.78 -12.57
CA LEU A 110 0.33 1.32 -11.23
C LEU A 110 -0.69 2.42 -10.99
N PHE A 111 -1.25 2.47 -9.80
CA PHE A 111 -2.13 3.56 -9.40
C PHE A 111 -1.81 4.06 -7.99
N GLN A 112 -2.13 5.33 -7.76
CA GLN A 112 -2.05 5.95 -6.46
C GLN A 112 -3.13 7.00 -6.26
N GLY A 113 -3.47 7.25 -5.01
CA GLY A 113 -4.32 8.36 -4.66
C GLY A 113 -4.26 8.76 -3.20
N VAL A 114 -4.71 10.00 -2.97
CA VAL A 114 -4.81 10.65 -1.67
C VAL A 114 -6.19 11.30 -1.63
N GLN A 115 -7.05 10.83 -0.72
CA GLN A 115 -8.45 11.25 -0.62
C GLN A 115 -9.19 11.09 -1.95
N ARG A 116 -9.54 12.20 -2.61
CA ARG A 116 -10.27 12.23 -3.89
C ARG A 116 -9.35 12.27 -5.10
N LEU A 117 -8.07 12.59 -4.91
CA LEU A 117 -7.11 12.66 -6.00
C LEU A 117 -6.62 11.26 -6.34
N TYR A 118 -6.81 10.87 -7.59
CA TYR A 118 -6.42 9.57 -8.13
C TYR A 118 -5.63 9.75 -9.43
N SER A 119 -4.59 8.94 -9.59
CA SER A 119 -3.86 8.79 -10.85
C SER A 119 -3.45 7.34 -11.07
N ALA A 120 -3.42 6.93 -12.35
CA ALA A 120 -2.91 5.65 -12.78
C ALA A 120 -2.08 5.83 -14.04
N ASP A 121 -1.02 5.04 -14.17
CA ASP A 121 -0.16 5.05 -15.35
C ASP A 121 0.44 3.67 -15.58
N TRP A 122 0.81 3.39 -16.83
CA TRP A 122 1.53 2.18 -17.20
C TRP A 122 2.98 2.27 -16.73
N ASP A 123 3.45 1.20 -16.10
CA ASP A 123 4.85 1.05 -15.73
C ASP A 123 5.54 0.03 -16.67
N ARG A 124 6.75 -0.40 -16.31
CA ARG A 124 7.54 -1.39 -17.03
C ARG A 124 6.80 -2.72 -17.27
N PRO A 125 7.17 -3.47 -18.32
CA PRO A 125 6.64 -4.81 -18.57
C PRO A 125 6.74 -5.74 -17.36
N TRP A 126 5.86 -6.74 -17.30
CA TRP A 126 6.04 -7.88 -16.40
C TRP A 126 7.38 -8.55 -16.69
N ALA A 127 8.19 -8.80 -15.65
CA ALA A 127 9.48 -9.46 -15.83
C ALA A 127 9.25 -10.88 -16.39
N THR A 128 10.08 -11.30 -17.35
CA THR A 128 10.03 -12.64 -17.97
C THR A 128 10.42 -13.79 -17.02
N SER A 129 10.61 -13.51 -15.73
CA SER A 129 10.91 -14.52 -14.73
C SER A 129 9.64 -15.31 -14.38
N ARG A 130 9.45 -16.41 -15.11
CA ARG A 130 8.80 -17.66 -14.72
C ARG A 130 7.76 -17.51 -13.60
N ARG A 131 6.47 -17.51 -13.99
CA ARG A 131 5.40 -18.07 -13.16
C ARG A 131 5.82 -19.50 -12.79
N ALA A 132 6.45 -19.66 -11.63
CA ALA A 132 6.58 -20.97 -11.02
C ALA A 132 5.21 -21.29 -10.42
N ALA A 133 4.67 -22.42 -10.87
CA ALA A 133 3.45 -23.05 -10.41
C ALA A 133 3.42 -23.28 -8.89
#